data_AF-A0A956PBJ0-F1
#
_entry.id   AF-A0A956PBJ0-F1
#
_cell.length_a   1.000
_cell.length_b   1.000
_cell.length_c   1.000
_cell.angle_alpha   90.00
_cell.angle_beta   90.00
_cell.angle_gamma   90.00
#
_symmetry.space_group_name_H-M   'P 1'
#
loop_
_entity.id
_entity.type
_entity.pdbx_description
1 polymer ?
#
loop_
_entity_poly.entity_id
_entity_poly.type
_entity_poly.pdbx_seq_one_letter_code
_entity_poly.pdbx_strand_id
1 'polypeptide(L)'
;MAKRPFTPSESLVGRPLPKEAPYRDQLLAGHLKEDGTPCGRMTPGDRWLSAPHRELRKAGLIRSGARVSLLGGAPTDVWYLTEKGVAAAHEARRRVIAAREARNAWSQDFLDARRAVMAAPRAPSTGARPEADPEPEPEPEPEPEPEITVEPVRAARSVVLQATRRLVPEQLHYIDHPLFGVLITAVPFDPAAPAATPAEPSVSAGDAQ
;
A
#
# COMPACT_ATOMS: atom_id res chain seq x y z
N MET A 1 14.41 -19.31 23.25
CA MET A 1 13.44 -18.94 22.20
C MET A 1 14.19 -18.90 20.88
N ALA A 2 13.83 -19.74 19.91
CA ALA A 2 14.46 -19.73 18.58
C ALA A 2 14.19 -18.39 17.89
N LYS A 3 15.20 -17.80 17.22
CA LYS A 3 15.02 -16.58 16.45
C LYS A 3 14.13 -16.90 15.25
N ARG A 4 13.08 -16.10 15.02
CA ARG A 4 12.23 -16.22 13.83
C ARG A 4 13.13 -16.10 12.59
N PRO A 5 12.94 -16.93 11.55
CA PRO A 5 13.64 -16.73 10.29
C PRO A 5 13.31 -15.35 9.70
N PHE A 6 14.25 -14.80 8.95
CA PHE A 6 14.02 -13.56 8.20
C PHE A 6 13.00 -13.79 7.09
N THR A 7 12.12 -12.81 6.90
CA THR A 7 11.29 -12.72 5.70
C THR A 7 12.17 -12.50 4.47
N PRO A 8 11.72 -12.82 3.24
CA PRO A 8 12.50 -12.59 2.03
C PRO A 8 13.05 -11.16 1.91
N SER A 9 12.26 -10.15 2.30
CA SER A 9 12.70 -8.76 2.33
C SER A 9 13.75 -8.48 3.39
N GLU A 10 13.61 -9.02 4.60
CA GLU A 10 14.63 -8.89 5.66
C GLU A 10 15.93 -9.61 5.29
N SER A 11 15.86 -10.75 4.59
CA SER A 11 17.02 -11.45 4.06
C SER A 11 17.73 -10.62 3.00
N LEU A 12 16.98 -9.92 2.14
CA LEU A 12 17.54 -9.05 1.10
C LEU A 12 18.29 -7.84 1.69
N VAL A 13 17.76 -7.25 2.77
CA VAL A 13 18.38 -6.12 3.47
C VAL A 13 19.47 -6.58 4.45
N GLY A 14 19.44 -7.83 4.90
CA GLY A 14 20.38 -8.38 5.89
C GLY A 14 20.08 -7.97 7.35
N ARG A 15 18.94 -7.33 7.63
CA ARG A 15 18.51 -6.94 8.98
C ARG A 15 16.99 -6.96 9.15
N PRO A 16 16.48 -7.21 10.38
CA PRO A 16 15.05 -7.28 10.64
C PRO A 16 14.36 -5.93 10.43
N LEU A 17 13.08 -5.96 10.05
CA LEU A 17 12.25 -4.77 9.89
C LEU A 17 12.02 -4.12 11.27
N PRO A 18 12.34 -2.83 11.46
CA PRO A 18 12.10 -2.15 12.72
C PRO A 18 10.62 -2.15 13.11
N LYS A 19 10.33 -2.39 14.39
CA LYS A 19 8.97 -2.37 14.92
C LYS A 19 8.41 -0.95 14.90
N GLU A 20 7.10 -0.83 14.67
CA GLU A 20 6.41 0.44 14.86
C GLU A 20 6.34 0.85 16.33
N ALA A 21 6.22 2.15 16.57
CA ALA A 21 5.93 2.66 17.90
C ALA A 21 4.56 2.14 18.38
N PRO A 22 4.39 1.83 19.67
CA PRO A 22 3.14 1.27 20.18
C PRO A 22 1.99 2.28 20.03
N TYR A 23 0.77 1.79 19.81
CA TYR A 23 -0.41 2.65 19.62
C TYR A 23 -0.66 3.65 20.76
N ARG A 24 -0.27 3.29 22.00
CA ARG A 24 -0.29 4.22 23.14
C ARG A 24 0.54 5.48 22.87
N ASP A 25 1.76 5.32 22.35
CA ASP A 25 2.64 6.44 22.05
C ASP A 25 2.15 7.21 20.83
N GLN A 26 1.62 6.51 19.81
CA GLN A 26 1.03 7.15 18.64
C GLN A 26 -0.17 8.04 19.02
N LEU A 27 -1.08 7.53 19.87
CA LEU A 27 -2.22 8.30 20.39
C LEU A 27 -1.78 9.51 21.22
N LEU A 28 -0.81 9.31 22.11
CA LEU A 28 -0.33 10.38 22.98
C LEU A 28 0.38 11.47 22.17
N ALA A 29 1.23 11.08 21.22
CA ALA A 29 1.89 11.99 20.28
C ALA A 29 0.89 12.73 19.37
N GLY A 30 -0.28 12.14 19.11
CA GLY A 30 -1.37 12.73 18.33
C GLY A 30 -2.04 13.93 19.02
N HIS A 31 -1.89 14.08 20.34
CA HIS A 31 -2.36 15.26 21.08
C HIS A 31 -1.40 16.46 20.97
N LEU A 32 -0.34 16.34 20.18
CA LEU A 32 0.53 17.45 19.82
C LEU A 32 0.31 17.79 18.35
N LYS A 33 0.19 19.08 18.07
CA LYS A 33 0.29 19.64 16.72
C LYS A 33 1.72 19.49 16.17
N GLU A 34 1.94 19.94 14.94
CA GLU A 34 3.26 19.89 14.30
C GLU A 34 4.28 20.80 14.98
N ASP A 35 3.84 21.95 15.47
CA ASP A 35 4.63 22.90 16.28
C ASP A 35 4.91 22.38 17.71
N GLY A 36 4.37 21.22 18.09
CA GLY A 36 4.49 20.67 19.44
C GLY A 36 3.48 21.24 20.44
N THR A 37 2.57 22.13 20.03
CA THR A 37 1.55 22.68 20.92
C THR A 37 0.50 21.62 21.25
N PRO A 38 0.11 21.46 22.54
CA PRO A 38 -0.97 20.56 22.94
C PRO A 38 -2.31 20.90 22.26
N CYS A 39 -3.04 19.88 21.86
CA CYS A 39 -4.38 20.01 21.30
C CYS A 39 -5.35 18.95 21.84
N GLY A 40 -6.64 19.30 21.82
CA GLY A 40 -7.71 18.37 22.16
C GLY A 40 -7.95 17.36 21.03
N ARG A 41 -8.22 16.11 21.38
CA ARG A 41 -8.58 15.05 20.43
C ARG A 41 -9.88 14.38 20.84
N MET A 42 -10.72 14.05 19.86
CA MET A 42 -11.92 13.27 20.11
C MET A 42 -11.57 11.85 20.54
N THR A 43 -12.48 11.22 21.26
CA THR A 43 -12.39 9.79 21.59
C THR A 43 -12.19 8.98 20.31
N PRO A 44 -11.16 8.09 20.23
CA PRO A 44 -10.95 7.29 19.04
C PRO A 44 -12.12 6.33 18.82
N GLY A 45 -12.60 6.26 17.57
CA GLY A 45 -13.68 5.36 17.16
C GLY A 45 -13.22 3.92 16.95
N ASP A 46 -11.93 3.71 16.66
CA ASP A 46 -11.39 2.39 16.34
C ASP A 46 -11.29 1.50 17.58
N ARG A 47 -11.81 0.27 17.49
CA ARG A 47 -11.83 -0.69 18.61
C ARG A 47 -10.43 -1.02 19.13
N TRP A 48 -9.42 -1.11 18.26
CA TRP A 48 -8.04 -1.41 18.66
C TRP A 48 -7.37 -0.25 19.43
N LEU A 49 -7.88 0.99 19.31
CA LEU A 49 -7.40 2.14 20.07
C LEU A 49 -8.06 2.27 21.45
N SER A 50 -9.11 1.50 21.71
CA SER A 50 -9.86 1.57 22.98
C SER A 50 -9.01 1.21 24.20
N ALA A 51 -8.18 0.16 24.10
CA ALA A 51 -7.28 -0.28 25.16
C ALA A 51 -6.18 0.75 25.47
N PRO A 52 -5.37 1.21 24.50
CA PRO A 52 -4.36 2.23 24.77
C PRO A 52 -4.98 3.56 25.22
N HIS A 53 -6.13 3.96 24.67
CA HIS A 53 -6.85 5.14 25.16
C HIS A 53 -7.26 5.01 26.64
N ARG A 54 -7.79 3.85 27.05
CA ARG A 54 -8.12 3.56 28.45
C ARG A 54 -6.88 3.59 29.34
N GLU A 55 -5.74 3.10 28.88
CA GLU A 55 -4.47 3.18 29.62
C GLU A 55 -4.02 4.63 29.83
N LEU A 56 -4.11 5.49 28.80
CA LEU A 56 -3.77 6.92 28.93
C LEU A 56 -4.64 7.62 29.98
N ARG A 57 -5.95 7.30 30.03
CA ARG A 57 -6.87 7.81 31.05
C ARG A 57 -6.51 7.31 32.45
N LYS A 58 -6.30 6.00 32.60
CA LYS A 58 -5.91 5.39 33.90
C LYS A 58 -4.57 5.95 34.41
N ALA A 59 -3.64 6.25 33.52
CA ALA A 59 -2.34 6.83 33.86
C ALA A 59 -2.38 8.34 34.19
N GLY A 60 -3.55 8.99 34.02
CA GLY A 60 -3.74 10.41 34.26
C GLY A 60 -3.04 11.32 33.23
N LEU A 61 -2.76 10.80 32.04
CA LEU A 61 -2.06 11.55 30.98
C LEU A 61 -3.02 12.41 30.16
N ILE A 62 -4.29 12.03 30.11
CA ILE A 62 -5.35 12.78 29.43
C ILE A 62 -6.55 12.95 30.35
N ARG A 63 -7.28 14.04 30.16
CA ARG A 63 -8.54 14.35 30.86
C ARG A 63 -9.62 14.75 29.86
N SER A 64 -10.86 14.37 30.15
CA SER A 64 -12.01 14.82 29.37
C SER A 64 -12.24 16.31 29.60
N GLY A 65 -12.47 17.06 28.53
CA GLY A 65 -12.84 18.47 28.57
C GLY A 65 -14.23 18.67 27.99
N ALA A 66 -14.31 19.37 26.86
CA ALA A 66 -15.57 19.63 26.17
C ALA A 66 -16.20 18.35 25.63
N ARG A 67 -17.54 18.30 25.63
CA ARG A 67 -18.31 17.26 24.97
C ARG A 67 -18.96 17.85 23.72
N VAL A 68 -18.72 17.22 22.57
CA VAL A 68 -19.13 17.74 21.26
C VAL A 68 -20.05 16.73 20.59
N SER A 69 -21.18 17.22 20.07
CA SER A 69 -22.04 16.47 19.15
C SER A 69 -21.84 17.02 17.75
N LEU A 70 -21.59 16.15 16.78
CA LEU A 70 -21.51 16.50 15.36
C LEU A 70 -22.82 16.07 14.70
N LEU A 71 -23.50 17.01 14.06
CA LEU A 71 -24.70 16.76 13.23
C LEU A 71 -25.84 16.03 13.96
N GLY A 72 -26.04 16.31 15.25
CA GLY A 72 -27.09 15.66 16.06
C GLY A 72 -26.79 14.23 16.48
N GLY A 73 -25.56 13.74 16.24
CA GLY A 73 -25.10 12.44 16.70
C GLY A 73 -24.83 12.36 18.20
N ALA A 74 -24.50 11.16 18.67
CA ALA A 74 -24.16 10.92 20.07
C ALA A 74 -22.97 11.79 20.52
N PRO A 75 -23.09 12.52 21.65
CA PRO A 75 -22.07 13.46 22.09
C PRO A 75 -20.80 12.71 22.54
N THR A 76 -19.66 13.10 21.96
CA THR A 76 -18.33 12.51 22.18
C THR A 76 -17.43 13.46 22.98
N ASP A 77 -16.64 12.91 23.89
CA ASP A 77 -15.70 13.68 24.69
C ASP A 77 -14.45 14.07 23.87
N VAL A 78 -14.03 15.32 24.04
CA VAL A 78 -12.72 15.83 23.62
C VAL A 78 -11.76 15.71 24.79
N TRP A 79 -10.65 15.04 24.57
CA TRP A 79 -9.62 14.74 25.56
C TRP A 79 -8.44 15.68 25.37
N TYR A 80 -7.93 16.20 26.48
CA TYR A 80 -6.79 17.11 26.53
C TYR A 80 -5.68 16.51 27.38
N LEU A 81 -4.44 16.84 27.05
CA LEU A 81 -3.28 16.48 27.86
C LEU A 81 -3.37 17.16 29.24
N THR A 82 -2.99 16.43 30.28
CA THR A 82 -2.64 17.01 31.58
C THR A 82 -1.20 17.55 31.53
N GLU A 83 -0.74 18.30 32.53
CA GLU A 83 0.66 18.77 32.59
C GLU A 83 1.65 17.59 32.48
N LYS A 84 1.39 16.52 33.22
CA LYS A 84 2.12 15.24 33.11
C LYS A 84 2.01 14.63 31.71
N GLY A 85 0.82 14.73 31.11
CA GLY A 85 0.54 14.29 29.75
C GLY A 85 1.38 15.00 28.71
N VAL A 86 1.60 16.31 28.85
CA VAL A 86 2.39 17.12 27.90
C VAL A 86 3.82 16.61 27.81
N ALA A 87 4.50 16.45 28.94
CA ALA A 87 5.87 15.91 28.97
C ALA A 87 5.95 14.51 28.33
N ALA A 88 5.02 13.61 28.72
CA ALA A 88 4.94 12.26 28.17
C ALA A 88 4.62 12.25 26.66
N ALA A 89 3.85 13.22 26.17
CA ALA A 89 3.51 13.34 24.76
C ALA A 89 4.71 13.76 23.92
N HIS A 90 5.56 14.67 24.40
CA HIS A 90 6.80 15.02 23.69
C HIS A 90 7.77 13.84 23.62
N GLU A 91 7.90 13.07 24.71
CA GLU A 91 8.68 11.83 24.71
C GLU A 91 8.11 10.76 23.77
N ALA A 92 6.80 10.57 23.79
CA ALA A 92 6.12 9.68 22.87
C ALA A 92 6.32 10.12 21.41
N ARG A 93 6.24 11.43 21.12
CA ARG A 93 6.48 11.98 19.78
C ARG A 93 7.90 11.69 19.31
N ARG A 94 8.92 11.87 20.16
CA ARG A 94 10.31 11.50 19.84
C ARG A 94 10.45 10.01 19.51
N ARG A 95 9.84 9.13 20.31
CA ARG A 95 9.86 7.67 20.07
C ARG A 95 9.14 7.29 18.77
N VAL A 96 8.01 7.93 18.46
CA VAL A 96 7.27 7.71 17.21
C VAL A 96 8.08 8.18 16.00
N ILE A 97 8.70 9.36 16.07
CA ILE A 97 9.56 9.88 15.00
C ILE A 97 10.74 8.94 14.77
N ALA A 98 11.47 8.56 15.82
CA ALA A 98 12.60 7.64 15.71
C ALA A 98 12.20 6.28 15.11
N ALA A 99 11.04 5.72 15.50
CA ALA A 99 10.55 4.47 14.91
C ALA A 99 10.19 4.62 13.42
N ARG A 100 9.60 5.76 13.03
CA ARG A 100 9.28 6.06 11.62
C ARG A 100 10.54 6.26 10.79
N GLU A 101 11.52 7.00 11.31
CA GLU A 101 12.81 7.20 10.66
C GLU A 101 13.55 5.87 10.45
N ALA A 102 13.58 5.01 11.48
CA ALA A 102 14.18 3.69 11.37
C ALA A 102 13.50 2.83 10.29
N ARG A 103 12.16 2.86 10.20
CA ARG A 103 11.41 2.14 9.17
C ARG A 103 11.62 2.73 7.78
N ASN A 104 11.67 4.05 7.66
CA ASN A 104 11.94 4.73 6.40
C ASN A 104 13.35 4.40 5.90
N ALA A 105 14.36 4.45 6.76
CA ALA A 105 15.72 4.05 6.44
C ALA A 105 15.77 2.58 5.98
N TRP A 106 15.11 1.68 6.71
CA TRP A 106 14.99 0.28 6.28
C TRP A 106 14.30 0.12 4.92
N SER A 107 13.25 0.92 4.64
CA SER A 107 12.57 0.89 3.35
C SER A 107 13.47 1.34 2.21
N GLN A 108 14.33 2.35 2.43
CA GLN A 108 15.30 2.78 1.42
C GLN A 108 16.33 1.69 1.16
N ASP A 109 16.90 1.10 2.22
CA ASP A 109 17.85 -0.01 2.08
C ASP A 109 17.24 -1.19 1.32
N PHE A 110 15.96 -1.50 1.54
CA PHE A 110 15.25 -2.53 0.79
C PHE A 110 15.13 -2.19 -0.70
N LEU A 111 14.79 -0.95 -1.04
CA LEU A 111 14.70 -0.51 -2.43
C LEU A 111 16.07 -0.55 -3.12
N ASP A 112 17.12 -0.13 -2.43
CA ASP A 112 18.49 -0.15 -2.96
C ASP A 112 19.00 -1.57 -3.13
N ALA A 113 18.79 -2.45 -2.15
CA ALA A 113 19.15 -3.87 -2.27
C ALA A 113 18.38 -4.56 -3.41
N ARG A 114 17.08 -4.25 -3.57
CA ARG A 114 16.29 -4.75 -4.69
C ARG A 114 16.79 -4.23 -6.03
N ARG A 115 17.15 -2.95 -6.11
CA ARG A 115 17.73 -2.34 -7.32
C ARG A 115 19.06 -3.00 -7.66
N ALA A 116 19.90 -3.29 -6.66
CA ALA A 116 21.17 -3.99 -6.85
C ALA A 116 20.99 -5.41 -7.40
N VAL A 117 20.03 -6.19 -6.87
CA VAL A 117 19.70 -7.52 -7.42
C VAL A 117 19.22 -7.45 -8.87
N MET A 118 18.43 -6.45 -9.22
CA MET A 118 17.94 -6.27 -10.59
C MET A 118 19.03 -5.77 -11.55
N ALA A 119 19.98 -4.97 -11.05
CA ALA A 119 21.09 -4.44 -11.84
C ALA A 119 22.26 -5.44 -11.97
N ALA A 120 22.37 -6.40 -11.05
CA ALA A 120 23.36 -7.45 -11.16
C ALA A 120 23.16 -8.19 -12.48
N PRO A 121 24.21 -8.36 -13.31
CA PRO A 121 24.10 -9.16 -14.51
C PRO A 121 23.62 -10.53 -14.06
N ARG A 122 22.49 -10.97 -14.61
CA ARG A 122 22.06 -12.36 -14.42
C ARG A 122 23.23 -13.20 -14.91
N ALA A 123 23.94 -13.85 -13.98
CA ALA A 123 24.94 -14.82 -14.36
C ALA A 123 24.28 -15.73 -15.40
N PRO A 124 24.98 -16.07 -16.50
CA PRO A 124 24.45 -17.07 -17.40
C PRO A 124 24.08 -18.25 -16.50
N SER A 125 22.80 -18.63 -16.54
CA SER A 125 22.32 -19.85 -15.93
C SER A 125 23.18 -20.95 -16.54
N THR A 126 24.28 -21.30 -15.88
CA THR A 126 25.11 -22.43 -16.28
C THR A 126 24.21 -23.63 -16.12
N GLY A 127 23.60 -24.02 -17.24
CA GLY A 127 22.80 -25.21 -17.32
C GLY A 127 23.69 -26.36 -16.89
N ALA A 128 23.46 -26.86 -15.69
CA ALA A 128 23.54 -28.29 -15.46
C ALA A 128 22.39 -28.89 -16.29
N ARG A 129 22.64 -29.02 -17.60
CA ARG A 129 21.95 -30.00 -18.43
C ARG A 129 22.36 -31.35 -17.84
N PRO A 130 21.46 -32.16 -17.27
CA PRO A 130 21.82 -33.51 -16.84
C PRO A 130 22.41 -34.26 -18.04
N GLU A 131 23.56 -34.90 -17.84
CA GLU A 131 24.28 -35.67 -18.86
C GLU A 131 23.42 -36.83 -19.38
N ALA A 132 23.41 -36.97 -20.71
CA ALA A 132 23.05 -38.10 -21.57
C ALA A 132 22.37 -39.35 -20.95
N ASP A 133 21.08 -39.51 -21.23
CA ASP A 133 20.43 -40.82 -21.39
C ASP A 133 20.67 -41.32 -22.84
N PRO A 134 20.73 -42.64 -23.11
CA PRO A 134 21.11 -43.21 -24.40
C PRO A 134 20.10 -42.87 -25.50
N GLU A 135 20.56 -42.88 -26.77
CA GLU A 135 19.74 -42.61 -27.96
C GLU A 135 18.35 -43.28 -27.86
N PRO A 136 17.25 -42.50 -27.83
CA PRO A 136 15.92 -43.07 -27.89
C PRO A 136 15.70 -43.68 -29.28
N GLU A 137 15.16 -44.91 -29.29
CA GLU A 137 14.54 -45.51 -30.47
C GLU A 137 13.61 -44.50 -31.17
N PRO A 138 13.45 -44.56 -32.50
CA PRO A 138 12.66 -43.58 -33.25
C PRO A 138 11.26 -43.46 -32.65
N GLU A 139 10.98 -42.29 -32.05
CA GLU A 139 9.67 -41.96 -31.51
C GLU A 139 8.62 -41.99 -32.63
N PRO A 140 7.41 -42.55 -32.38
CA PRO A 140 6.31 -42.49 -33.33
C PRO A 140 5.96 -41.03 -33.63
N GLU A 141 5.56 -40.75 -34.86
CA GLU A 141 5.18 -39.40 -35.33
C GLU A 141 4.27 -38.69 -34.33
N PRO A 142 4.53 -37.39 -34.04
CA PRO A 142 3.82 -36.65 -33.01
C PRO A 142 2.32 -36.64 -33.32
N GLU A 143 1.53 -37.17 -32.37
CA GLU A 143 0.09 -36.94 -32.35
C GLU A 143 -0.16 -35.42 -32.35
N PRO A 144 -1.17 -34.94 -33.11
CA PRO A 144 -1.41 -33.52 -33.30
C PRO A 144 -1.57 -32.80 -31.95
N GLU A 145 -0.78 -31.75 -31.76
CA GLU A 145 -0.87 -30.86 -30.59
C GLU A 145 -2.33 -30.38 -30.43
N PRO A 146 -2.88 -30.38 -29.21
CA PRO A 146 -4.24 -29.89 -29.00
C PRO A 146 -4.29 -28.41 -29.37
N GLU A 147 -5.11 -28.09 -30.38
CA GLU A 147 -5.47 -26.71 -30.72
C GLU A 147 -6.01 -26.02 -29.46
N ILE A 148 -5.21 -25.13 -28.87
CA ILE A 148 -5.64 -24.30 -27.75
C ILE A 148 -6.62 -23.29 -28.32
N THR A 149 -7.90 -23.66 -28.33
CA THR A 149 -9.00 -22.74 -28.60
C THR A 149 -9.09 -21.76 -27.43
N VAL A 150 -8.50 -20.58 -27.62
CA VAL A 150 -8.64 -19.45 -26.69
C VAL A 150 -10.09 -18.98 -26.76
N GLU A 151 -10.92 -19.47 -25.84
CA GLU A 151 -12.29 -18.97 -25.72
C GLU A 151 -12.26 -17.47 -25.37
N PRO A 152 -13.07 -16.63 -26.05
CA PRO A 152 -13.10 -15.20 -25.79
C PRO A 152 -13.59 -14.96 -24.37
N VAL A 153 -12.72 -14.38 -23.53
CA VAL A 153 -13.01 -14.04 -22.13
C VAL A 153 -14.24 -13.14 -22.08
N ARG A 154 -15.37 -13.66 -21.59
CA ARG A 154 -16.56 -12.86 -21.31
C ARG A 154 -16.46 -12.25 -19.92
N ALA A 155 -16.64 -10.94 -19.84
CA ALA A 155 -16.72 -10.23 -18.57
C ALA A 155 -17.85 -10.82 -17.72
N ALA A 156 -17.54 -11.26 -16.49
CA ALA A 156 -18.50 -11.90 -15.59
C ALA A 156 -19.67 -10.96 -15.20
N ARG A 157 -19.46 -9.63 -15.28
CA ARG A 157 -20.49 -8.63 -15.01
C ARG A 157 -20.09 -7.29 -15.63
N SER A 158 -21.03 -6.64 -16.33
CA SER A 158 -20.91 -5.23 -16.72
C SER A 158 -21.73 -4.36 -15.75
N VAL A 159 -21.18 -3.21 -15.36
CA VAL A 159 -21.87 -2.21 -14.54
C VAL A 159 -21.72 -0.86 -15.21
N VAL A 160 -22.84 -0.19 -15.50
CA VAL A 160 -22.83 1.16 -16.07
C VAL A 160 -22.67 2.15 -14.93
N LEU A 161 -21.58 2.90 -14.93
CA LEU A 161 -21.36 4.00 -14.00
C LEU A 161 -21.94 5.29 -14.59
N GLN A 162 -22.97 5.84 -13.94
CA GLN A 162 -23.48 7.17 -14.25
C GLN A 162 -23.08 8.13 -13.13
N ALA A 163 -22.18 9.07 -13.43
CA ALA A 163 -21.77 10.11 -12.52
C ALA A 163 -21.68 11.46 -13.25
N THR A 164 -22.40 12.47 -12.77
CA THR A 164 -22.35 13.82 -13.33
C THR A 164 -21.55 14.72 -12.38
N ARG A 165 -20.36 15.15 -12.80
CA ARG A 165 -19.54 16.10 -12.03
C ARG A 165 -18.76 17.02 -12.96
N ARG A 166 -18.38 18.18 -12.44
CA ARG A 166 -17.45 19.08 -13.14
C ARG A 166 -16.04 18.49 -13.06
N LEU A 167 -15.44 18.26 -14.22
CA LEU A 167 -14.06 17.79 -14.35
C LEU A 167 -13.19 18.98 -14.77
N VAL A 168 -12.00 19.06 -14.20
CA VAL A 168 -10.94 19.96 -14.66
C VAL A 168 -10.06 19.18 -15.64
N PRO A 169 -9.78 19.71 -16.85
CA PRO A 169 -8.89 19.07 -17.81
C PRO A 169 -7.51 18.76 -17.22
N GLU A 170 -6.90 17.67 -17.65
CA GLU A 170 -5.53 17.25 -17.28
C GLU A 170 -5.29 16.97 -15.78
N GLN A 171 -6.34 17.06 -14.96
CA GLN A 171 -6.30 16.68 -13.55
C GLN A 171 -6.75 15.23 -13.37
N LEU A 172 -6.14 14.54 -12.40
CA LEU A 172 -6.55 13.20 -11.99
C LEU A 172 -7.79 13.29 -11.10
N HIS A 173 -8.86 12.57 -11.46
CA HIS A 173 -10.10 12.55 -10.69
C HIS A 173 -10.45 11.13 -10.25
N TYR A 174 -10.79 10.96 -8.97
CA TYR A 174 -11.22 9.69 -8.40
C TYR A 174 -12.74 9.55 -8.42
N ILE A 175 -13.27 8.51 -9.05
CA ILE A 175 -14.68 8.10 -8.97
C ILE A 175 -14.75 6.92 -8.00
N ASP A 176 -15.52 7.11 -6.92
CA ASP A 176 -15.77 6.06 -5.96
C ASP A 176 -16.97 5.22 -6.39
N HIS A 177 -16.79 3.91 -6.52
CA HIS A 177 -17.89 2.97 -6.72
C HIS A 177 -17.76 1.82 -5.71
N PRO A 178 -18.87 1.33 -5.13
CA PRO A 178 -18.84 0.34 -4.03
C PRO A 178 -18.11 -0.97 -4.36
N LEU A 179 -17.91 -1.31 -5.64
CA LEU A 179 -17.18 -2.51 -6.06
C LEU A 179 -15.72 -2.24 -6.44
N PHE A 180 -15.38 -1.01 -6.84
CA PHE A 180 -14.04 -0.64 -7.30
C PHE A 180 -13.91 0.88 -7.41
N GLY A 181 -12.72 1.43 -7.20
CA GLY A 181 -12.43 2.84 -7.48
C GLY A 181 -11.88 3.02 -8.89
N VAL A 182 -12.25 4.10 -9.58
CA VAL A 182 -11.71 4.44 -10.91
C VAL A 182 -10.99 5.78 -10.85
N LEU A 183 -9.76 5.82 -11.34
CA LEU A 183 -9.03 7.05 -11.57
C LEU A 183 -9.14 7.42 -13.05
N ILE A 184 -9.59 8.64 -13.34
CA ILE A 184 -9.72 9.13 -14.72
C ILE A 184 -9.00 10.47 -14.88
N THR A 185 -8.44 10.67 -16.07
CA THR A 185 -7.92 11.98 -16.51
C THR A 185 -8.77 12.43 -17.68
N ALA A 186 -9.37 13.62 -17.59
CA ALA A 186 -10.19 14.17 -18.64
C ALA A 186 -9.32 14.97 -19.63
N VAL A 187 -9.42 14.65 -20.92
CA VAL A 187 -8.79 15.40 -22.00
C VAL A 187 -9.90 16.15 -22.76
N PRO A 188 -9.73 17.44 -23.09
CA PRO A 188 -10.69 18.17 -23.91
C PRO A 188 -10.89 17.45 -25.24
N PHE A 189 -12.16 17.19 -25.58
CA PHE A 189 -12.51 16.63 -26.88
C PHE A 189 -12.60 17.76 -27.90
N ASP A 190 -11.70 17.77 -28.89
CA ASP A 190 -11.79 18.66 -30.04
C ASP A 190 -12.58 17.98 -31.17
N PRO A 191 -13.82 18.42 -31.47
CA PRO A 191 -14.62 17.80 -32.52
C PRO A 191 -14.10 18.07 -33.94
N ALA A 192 -13.14 18.99 -34.12
CA ALA A 192 -12.55 19.32 -35.42
C ALA A 192 -11.28 18.51 -35.73
N ALA A 193 -10.72 17.82 -34.74
CA ALA A 193 -9.60 16.91 -34.97
C ALA A 193 -10.11 15.69 -35.76
N PRO A 194 -9.45 15.26 -36.85
CA PRO A 194 -9.81 14.02 -37.52
C PRO A 194 -9.72 12.91 -36.47
N ALA A 195 -10.79 12.12 -36.33
CA ALA A 195 -10.84 10.99 -35.42
C ALA A 195 -9.58 10.15 -35.65
N ALA A 196 -8.60 10.27 -34.75
CA ALA A 196 -7.44 9.41 -34.78
C ALA A 196 -7.99 8.02 -34.52
N THR A 197 -8.10 7.24 -35.59
CA THR A 197 -8.45 5.82 -35.52
C THR A 197 -7.60 5.25 -34.40
N PRO A 198 -8.19 4.63 -33.36
CA PRO A 198 -7.41 4.02 -32.31
C PRO A 198 -6.45 3.06 -33.00
N ALA A 199 -5.14 3.31 -32.86
CA ALA A 199 -4.14 2.47 -33.46
C ALA A 199 -4.43 1.04 -33.02
N GLU A 200 -4.77 0.18 -33.98
CA GLU A 200 -4.96 -1.24 -33.73
C GLU A 200 -3.73 -1.75 -32.96
N PRO A 201 -3.90 -2.57 -31.92
CA PRO A 201 -2.77 -3.15 -31.23
C PRO A 201 -1.95 -3.92 -32.27
N SER A 202 -0.78 -3.36 -32.60
CA SER A 202 0.25 -3.98 -33.42
C SER A 202 0.60 -5.33 -32.80
N VAL A 203 0.01 -6.39 -33.35
CA VAL A 203 0.44 -7.76 -33.09
C VAL A 203 1.66 -7.94 -33.99
N SER A 204 2.84 -7.80 -33.38
CA SER A 204 4.11 -8.12 -34.04
C SER A 204 4.10 -9.61 -34.38
N ALA A 205 3.77 -9.94 -35.63
CA ALA A 205 4.06 -11.25 -36.20
C ALA A 205 5.59 -11.39 -36.24
N GLY A 206 6.12 -12.22 -35.34
CA GLY A 206 7.52 -12.64 -35.39
C GLY A 206 7.73 -13.55 -36.58
N ASP A 207 8.78 -13.26 -37.34
CA ASP A 207 9.34 -14.06 -38.41
C ASP A 207 9.45 -15.54 -38.03
N ALA A 208 8.87 -16.41 -38.85
CA ALA A 208 9.30 -17.79 -38.99
C ALA A 208 10.01 -17.91 -40.34
N GLN A 209 11.26 -18.37 -40.27
CA GLN A 209 12.17 -18.66 -41.39
C GLN A 209 11.62 -19.73 -42.32
#